data_AF-A0A822C378-F1
#
_entry.id   AF-A0A822C378-F1
#
_cell.length_a   1.000
_cell.length_b   1.000
_cell.length_c   1.000
_cell.angle_alpha   90.00
_cell.angle_beta   90.00
_cell.angle_gamma   90.00
#
_symmetry.space_group_name_H-M   'P 1'
#
loop_
_entity.id
_entity.type
_entity.pdbx_description
1 polymer ?
#
loop_
_entity_poly.entity_id
_entity_poly.type
_entity_poly.pdbx_seq_one_letter_code
_entity_poly.pdbx_strand_id
1 'polypeptide(L)'
;MNINELLYFLRTVQNQTIIKYQSKQNKNSFSLLPIATHEQVQELINEYEPNIELQEKGLLSLNGFRNLLLSDDFSLMRPWCSRRTYQDMTRPLNDYYINTSHNTYLFNTQVSGESNPEAYNRALRAGCRAVEIDCYDGDDGQPIVKHRYTFVKSCRFESIIRFIEPNLFKTSPYPVILDLENHCSIGQQIQMAQILKQILEDRLIIESSSAKVSCVLPSPEDLKYKVIVRGIKIPISTTSPKLSQQQEIDQNNSVLNRHNTIVDHYLTDVYVYLQNVPYRKYEYANKHYFCYHSPSLSERELKQVSRSDPIGLIKQTQKCLLRMYPDGL
;
A
#
# COMPACT_ATOMS: atom_id res chain seq x y z
N MET A 1 -3.04 28.45 38.28
CA MET A 1 -3.97 27.32 38.10
C MET A 1 -3.59 26.23 39.08
N ASN A 2 -4.50 25.83 39.97
CA ASN A 2 -4.24 24.75 40.93
C ASN A 2 -4.52 23.36 40.31
N ILE A 3 -4.17 22.30 41.04
CA ILE A 3 -4.36 20.90 40.60
C ILE A 3 -5.81 20.63 40.15
N ASN A 4 -6.82 21.07 40.89
CA ASN A 4 -8.22 20.80 40.56
C ASN A 4 -8.68 21.53 39.29
N GLU A 5 -8.23 22.77 39.10
CA GLU A 5 -8.51 23.55 37.88
C GLU A 5 -7.86 22.92 36.65
N LEU A 6 -6.60 22.48 36.78
CA LEU A 6 -5.88 21.81 35.69
C LEU A 6 -6.48 20.43 35.40
N LEU A 7 -6.88 19.70 36.43
CA LEU A 7 -7.60 18.43 36.30
C LEU A 7 -8.93 18.62 35.56
N TYR A 8 -9.69 19.67 35.89
CA TYR A 8 -10.91 20.03 35.19
C TYR A 8 -10.63 20.38 33.72
N PHE A 9 -9.60 21.18 33.44
CA PHE A 9 -9.21 21.52 32.08
C PHE A 9 -8.86 20.27 31.24
N LEU A 10 -8.06 19.36 31.79
CA LEU A 10 -7.68 18.11 31.11
C LEU A 10 -8.88 17.21 30.81
N ARG A 11 -9.77 17.04 31.78
CA ARG A 11 -10.93 16.13 31.67
C ARG A 11 -12.03 16.71 30.80
N THR A 12 -12.30 18.00 30.93
CA THR A 12 -13.50 18.62 30.34
C THR A 12 -13.19 19.34 29.03
N VAL A 13 -12.09 20.08 28.97
CA VAL A 13 -11.77 20.92 27.79
C VAL A 13 -10.96 20.14 26.76
N GLN A 14 -9.93 19.43 27.20
CA GLN A 14 -9.12 18.62 26.29
C GLN A 14 -9.73 17.25 25.99
N ASN A 15 -10.65 16.76 26.85
CA ASN A 15 -11.17 15.39 26.80
C ASN A 15 -10.03 14.34 26.67
N GLN A 16 -8.89 14.62 27.31
CA GLN A 16 -7.65 13.87 27.16
C GLN A 16 -7.22 13.25 28.48
N THR A 17 -6.71 12.01 28.39
CA THR A 17 -5.75 11.49 29.37
C THR A 17 -4.39 12.09 29.09
N ILE A 18 -3.61 12.36 30.14
CA ILE A 18 -2.22 12.80 30.02
C ILE A 18 -1.43 11.70 29.27
N ILE A 19 -0.96 12.06 28.08
CA ILE A 19 -0.38 11.18 27.05
C ILE A 19 0.84 10.41 27.58
N LYS A 20 1.64 11.03 28.45
CA LYS A 20 2.85 10.48 29.06
C LYS A 20 2.67 9.10 29.73
N TYR A 21 1.50 8.83 30.33
CA TYR A 21 1.27 7.65 31.16
C TYR A 21 0.67 6.44 30.43
N GLN A 22 0.20 6.61 29.19
CA GLN A 22 -0.34 5.49 28.40
C GLN A 22 0.77 4.58 27.85
N SER A 23 2.01 5.05 27.77
CA SER A 23 3.14 4.28 27.23
C SER A 23 3.59 3.11 28.12
N LYS A 24 3.23 3.12 29.42
CA LYS A 24 3.71 2.12 30.41
C LYS A 24 2.70 1.03 30.74
N GLN A 25 1.40 1.23 30.52
CA GLN A 25 0.34 0.32 31.00
C GLN A 25 -0.60 -0.08 29.85
N ASN A 26 -0.53 -1.36 29.47
CA ASN A 26 -1.44 -2.14 28.63
C ASN A 26 -1.59 -1.80 27.12
N LYS A 27 -1.23 -2.80 26.31
CA LYS A 27 -1.15 -2.75 24.84
C LYS A 27 -2.41 -3.20 24.08
N ASN A 28 -3.48 -3.69 24.72
CA ASN A 28 -4.50 -4.47 23.99
C ASN A 28 -5.98 -4.18 24.33
N SER A 29 -6.32 -2.99 24.83
CA SER A 29 -7.74 -2.65 25.00
C SER A 29 -8.03 -1.23 24.52
N PHE A 30 -8.99 -1.10 23.59
CA PHE A 30 -9.79 0.10 23.35
C PHE A 30 -10.66 0.45 24.58
N SER A 31 -10.17 0.18 25.79
CA SER A 31 -10.78 0.63 27.03
C SER A 31 -10.71 2.14 27.09
N LEU A 32 -11.82 2.75 27.51
CA LEU A 32 -11.97 4.18 27.78
C LEU A 32 -10.68 4.78 28.34
N LEU A 33 -10.21 5.84 27.67
CA LEU A 33 -9.06 6.64 28.07
C LEU A 33 -9.09 6.87 29.60
N PRO A 34 -8.08 6.42 30.37
CA PRO A 34 -8.11 6.57 31.82
C PRO A 34 -8.21 8.05 32.19
N ILE A 35 -9.02 8.37 33.17
CA ILE A 35 -9.24 9.76 33.59
C ILE A 35 -7.97 10.25 34.29
N ALA A 36 -7.45 11.43 33.90
CA ALA A 36 -6.26 12.03 34.53
C ALA A 36 -6.41 12.06 36.07
N THR A 37 -5.36 11.73 36.83
CA THR A 37 -5.38 11.71 38.31
C THR A 37 -4.68 12.92 38.92
N HIS A 38 -4.95 13.22 40.19
CA HIS A 38 -4.26 14.29 40.93
C HIS A 38 -2.73 14.12 40.92
N GLU A 39 -2.26 12.89 41.06
CA GLU A 39 -0.82 12.55 41.01
C GLU A 39 -0.21 12.91 39.65
N GLN A 40 -0.85 12.51 38.55
CA GLN A 40 -0.37 12.83 37.21
C GLN A 40 -0.39 14.34 36.92
N VAL A 41 -1.38 15.06 37.46
CA VAL A 41 -1.43 16.53 37.34
C VAL A 41 -0.30 17.18 38.14
N GLN A 42 0.02 16.67 39.33
CA GLN A 42 1.16 17.16 40.10
C GLN A 42 2.48 16.91 39.35
N GLU A 43 2.64 15.76 38.71
CA GLU A 43 3.82 15.48 37.88
C GLU A 43 3.94 16.46 36.70
N LEU A 44 2.83 16.81 36.03
CA LEU A 44 2.84 17.83 34.98
C LEU A 44 3.23 19.21 35.52
N ILE A 45 2.76 19.58 36.71
CA ILE A 45 3.15 20.85 37.33
C ILE A 45 4.65 20.84 37.62
N ASN A 46 5.17 19.77 38.21
CA ASN A 46 6.60 19.64 38.51
C ASN A 46 7.48 19.70 37.26
N GLU A 47 6.98 19.23 36.12
CA GLU A 47 7.72 19.21 34.86
C GLU A 47 7.68 20.53 34.10
N TYR A 48 6.51 21.18 34.03
CA TYR A 48 6.29 22.31 33.13
C TYR A 48 6.30 23.67 33.82
N GLU A 49 6.11 23.72 35.14
CA GLU A 49 6.19 24.97 35.91
C GLU A 49 7.66 25.38 36.10
N PRO A 50 8.11 26.56 35.64
CA PRO A 50 9.49 27.00 35.82
C PRO A 50 9.83 27.42 37.25
N ASN A 51 8.87 27.81 38.08
CA ASN A 51 9.12 28.29 39.44
C ASN A 51 8.96 27.17 40.48
N ILE A 52 10.06 26.81 41.15
CA ILE A 52 10.13 25.75 42.17
C ILE A 52 9.16 26.00 43.33
N GLU A 53 9.01 27.23 43.80
CA GLU A 53 8.07 27.54 44.90
C GLU A 53 6.61 27.30 44.50
N LEU A 54 6.28 27.46 43.21
CA LEU A 54 4.95 27.18 42.69
C LEU A 54 4.73 25.68 42.45
N GLN A 55 5.79 24.95 42.05
CA GLN A 55 5.78 23.49 41.97
C GLN A 55 5.42 22.86 43.33
N GLU A 56 6.13 23.27 44.38
CA GLU A 56 5.91 22.78 45.75
C GLU A 56 4.49 23.07 46.27
N LYS A 57 3.88 24.16 45.79
CA LYS A 57 2.50 24.54 46.12
C LYS A 57 1.44 23.89 45.23
N GLY A 58 1.82 23.10 44.22
CA GLY A 58 0.88 22.51 43.26
C GLY A 58 0.17 23.55 42.40
N LEU A 59 0.87 24.64 42.04
CA LEU A 59 0.35 25.75 41.26
C LEU A 59 1.08 25.85 39.92
N LEU A 60 0.32 25.92 38.84
CA LEU A 60 0.80 26.19 37.49
C LEU A 60 0.59 27.67 37.14
N SER A 61 1.67 28.37 36.83
CA SER A 61 1.69 29.75 36.36
C SER A 61 1.23 29.84 34.90
N LEU A 62 1.03 31.07 34.40
CA LEU A 62 0.74 31.30 32.98
C LEU A 62 1.88 30.77 32.07
N ASN A 63 3.13 30.94 32.50
CA ASN A 63 4.30 30.45 31.76
C ASN A 63 4.35 28.91 31.80
N GLY A 64 4.09 28.30 32.95
CA GLY A 64 4.02 26.84 33.06
C GLY A 64 2.90 26.24 32.21
N PHE A 65 1.73 26.90 32.17
CA PHE A 65 0.62 26.48 31.32
C PHE A 65 0.93 26.62 29.83
N ARG A 66 1.62 27.69 29.43
CA ARG A 66 2.10 27.84 28.04
C ARG A 66 3.10 26.74 27.66
N ASN A 67 4.03 26.41 28.56
CA ASN A 67 5.00 25.34 28.34
C ASN A 67 4.31 23.99 28.18
N LEU A 68 3.32 23.71 29.04
CA LEU A 68 2.49 22.51 28.97
C LEU A 68 1.79 22.39 27.60
N LEU A 69 1.12 23.45 27.14
CA LEU A 69 0.41 23.44 25.84
C LEU A 69 1.32 23.28 24.62
N LEU A 70 2.57 23.73 24.71
CA LEU A 70 3.56 23.62 23.64
C LEU A 70 4.40 22.34 23.73
N SER A 71 4.15 21.50 24.74
CA SER A 71 4.89 20.26 24.96
C SER A 71 4.47 19.14 24.02
N ASP A 72 5.33 18.13 23.87
CA ASP A 72 5.01 16.89 23.18
C ASP A 72 3.81 16.15 23.81
N ASP A 73 3.56 16.32 25.12
CA ASP A 73 2.44 15.73 25.85
C ASP A 73 1.08 16.33 25.46
N PHE A 74 1.08 17.51 24.86
CA PHE A 74 -0.10 18.21 24.32
C PHE A 74 -0.09 18.30 22.80
N SER A 75 0.81 17.58 22.15
CA SER A 75 0.82 17.51 20.69
C SER A 75 -0.50 16.93 20.18
N LEU A 76 -1.13 17.63 19.23
CA LEU A 76 -2.31 17.14 18.51
C LEU A 76 -2.03 15.77 17.86
N MET A 77 -0.79 15.55 17.45
CA MET A 77 -0.34 14.29 16.88
C MET A 77 0.13 13.37 18.02
N ARG A 78 -0.71 12.39 18.36
CA ARG A 78 -0.41 11.38 19.38
C ARG A 78 0.97 10.74 19.10
N PRO A 79 1.97 10.87 20.00
CA PRO A 79 3.35 10.44 19.77
C PRO A 79 3.55 8.97 19.37
N TRP A 80 2.68 8.06 19.82
CA TRP A 80 2.76 6.64 19.44
C TRP A 80 2.19 6.37 18.05
N CYS A 81 1.23 7.18 17.58
CA CYS A 81 0.67 7.04 16.24
C CYS A 81 1.67 7.46 15.16
N SER A 82 2.64 8.32 15.50
CA SER A 82 3.59 8.88 14.53
C SER A 82 4.95 8.18 14.50
N ARG A 83 5.37 7.52 15.58
CA ARG A 83 6.76 7.00 15.70
C ARG A 83 6.91 5.51 15.43
N ARG A 84 5.86 4.69 15.56
CA ARG A 84 5.90 3.23 15.30
C ARG A 84 4.57 2.72 14.78
N THR A 85 4.59 1.67 13.96
CA THR A 85 3.39 0.95 13.57
C THR A 85 2.71 0.40 14.81
N TYR A 86 1.47 0.80 15.05
CA TYR A 86 0.67 0.40 16.22
C TYR A 86 -0.56 -0.43 15.83
N GLN A 87 -0.87 -0.48 14.53
CA GLN A 87 -1.90 -1.35 13.98
C GLN A 87 -1.46 -2.81 14.13
N ASP A 88 -2.43 -3.70 14.27
CA ASP A 88 -2.20 -5.13 14.11
C ASP A 88 -1.82 -5.39 12.64
N MET A 89 -0.59 -5.85 12.39
CA MET A 89 -0.05 -6.14 11.06
C MET A 89 -0.07 -7.63 10.71
N THR A 90 -0.75 -8.45 11.53
CA THR A 90 -0.85 -9.91 11.37
C THR A 90 -2.14 -10.35 10.65
N ARG A 91 -3.01 -9.41 10.29
CA ARG A 91 -4.22 -9.71 9.50
C ARG A 91 -3.86 -9.90 8.02
N PRO A 92 -4.74 -10.53 7.20
CA PRO A 92 -4.49 -10.71 5.78
C PRO A 92 -4.25 -9.40 5.02
N LEU A 93 -3.41 -9.41 3.98
CA LEU A 93 -3.03 -8.19 3.25
C LEU A 93 -4.21 -7.35 2.72
N ASN A 94 -5.35 -7.99 2.41
CA ASN A 94 -6.55 -7.31 1.93
C ASN A 94 -7.40 -6.63 3.03
N ASP A 95 -6.97 -6.69 4.29
CA ASP A 95 -7.59 -5.94 5.41
C ASP A 95 -7.01 -4.51 5.57
N TYR A 96 -6.05 -4.11 4.73
CA TYR A 96 -5.31 -2.85 4.86
C TYR A 96 -5.52 -1.93 3.66
N TYR A 97 -5.56 -0.62 3.93
CA TYR A 97 -5.28 0.38 2.91
C TYR A 97 -3.79 0.42 2.62
N ILE A 98 -3.42 0.32 1.35
CA ILE A 98 -2.02 0.33 0.90
C ILE A 98 -1.75 1.67 0.22
N ASN A 99 -0.68 2.35 0.61
CA ASN A 99 -0.24 3.58 -0.04
C ASN A 99 0.33 3.24 -1.43
N THR A 100 -0.31 3.69 -2.50
CA THR A 100 0.03 3.33 -3.89
C THR A 100 0.36 4.56 -4.74
N SER A 101 1.21 4.39 -5.75
CA SER A 101 1.53 5.42 -6.74
C SER A 101 1.11 4.95 -8.13
N HIS A 102 0.42 5.82 -8.87
CA HIS A 102 0.04 5.61 -10.27
C HIS A 102 0.99 6.37 -11.20
N ASN A 103 1.38 5.76 -12.32
CA ASN A 103 2.38 6.27 -13.26
C ASN A 103 3.63 6.81 -12.57
N THR A 104 4.20 6.02 -11.66
CA THR A 104 5.25 6.44 -10.71
C THR A 104 6.48 7.03 -11.39
N TYR A 105 6.76 6.64 -12.63
CA TYR A 105 7.89 7.15 -13.41
C TYR A 105 7.75 8.63 -13.80
N LEU A 106 6.55 9.23 -13.76
CA LEU A 106 6.34 10.64 -14.12
C LEU A 106 6.71 11.57 -12.98
N PHE A 107 7.60 12.52 -13.25
CA PHE A 107 8.02 13.51 -12.26
C PHE A 107 7.09 14.74 -12.19
N ASN A 108 6.41 15.08 -13.30
CA ASN A 108 5.60 16.29 -13.45
C ASN A 108 4.18 15.96 -13.97
N THR A 109 3.86 16.34 -15.22
CA THR A 109 2.53 16.18 -15.81
C THR A 109 2.42 14.90 -16.63
N GLN A 110 1.19 14.40 -16.80
CA GLN A 110 0.86 13.24 -17.65
C GLN A 110 1.17 13.46 -19.15
N VAL A 111 1.37 14.71 -19.58
CA VAL A 111 1.51 15.09 -21.00
C VAL A 111 2.95 15.50 -21.36
N SER A 112 3.76 16.00 -20.41
CA SER A 112 5.10 16.52 -20.70
C SER A 112 6.19 16.25 -19.65
N GLY A 113 5.96 15.35 -18.69
CA GLY A 113 6.96 14.98 -17.68
C GLY A 113 7.96 13.94 -18.17
N GLU A 114 9.26 14.16 -17.97
CA GLU A 114 10.29 13.14 -18.20
C GLU A 114 10.11 11.94 -17.25
N SER A 115 10.37 10.72 -17.75
CA SER A 115 10.42 9.52 -16.93
C SER A 115 11.71 9.55 -16.14
N ASN A 116 11.61 9.54 -14.82
CA ASN A 116 12.77 9.65 -13.95
C ASN A 116 12.79 8.48 -12.96
N PRO A 117 13.84 7.64 -12.96
CA PRO A 117 14.03 6.60 -11.94
C PRO A 117 13.90 7.14 -10.50
N GLU A 118 14.27 8.40 -10.25
CA GLU A 118 14.16 9.05 -8.94
C GLU A 118 12.72 9.27 -8.47
N ALA A 119 11.75 9.28 -9.39
CA ALA A 119 10.34 9.37 -9.01
C ALA A 119 9.89 8.13 -8.21
N TYR A 120 10.41 6.94 -8.53
CA TYR A 120 10.19 5.73 -7.73
C TYR A 120 10.78 5.84 -6.33
N ASN A 121 12.04 6.27 -6.22
CA ASN A 121 12.69 6.44 -4.92
C ASN A 121 11.99 7.51 -4.06
N ARG A 122 11.51 8.59 -4.67
CA ARG A 122 10.68 9.59 -3.99
C ARG A 122 9.41 8.98 -3.43
N ALA A 123 8.67 8.19 -4.23
CA ALA A 123 7.47 7.51 -3.78
C ALA A 123 7.77 6.55 -2.61
N LEU A 124 8.79 5.70 -2.74
CA LEU A 124 9.21 4.76 -1.69
C LEU A 124 9.62 5.48 -0.40
N ARG A 125 10.37 6.59 -0.50
CA ARG A 125 10.76 7.40 0.66
C ARG A 125 9.57 8.12 1.32
N ALA A 126 8.53 8.43 0.57
CA ALA A 126 7.26 8.93 1.10
C ALA A 126 6.39 7.84 1.74
N GLY A 127 6.87 6.59 1.80
CA GLY A 127 6.17 5.45 2.39
C GLY A 127 5.22 4.73 1.43
N CYS A 128 5.27 5.03 0.13
CA CYS A 128 4.51 4.29 -0.88
C CYS A 128 4.96 2.82 -0.88
N ARG A 129 4.00 1.89 -0.95
CA ARG A 129 4.19 0.43 -0.91
C ARG A 129 3.76 -0.26 -2.20
N ALA A 130 3.21 0.45 -3.18
CA ALA A 130 2.96 -0.09 -4.52
C ALA A 130 3.33 0.94 -5.59
N VAL A 131 4.19 0.56 -6.54
CA VAL A 131 4.66 1.43 -7.63
C VAL A 131 4.37 0.79 -8.98
N GLU A 132 3.98 1.62 -9.94
CA GLU A 132 3.59 1.19 -11.29
C GLU A 132 4.76 1.30 -12.28
N ILE A 133 4.93 0.27 -13.10
CA ILE A 133 6.02 0.15 -14.08
C ILE A 133 5.44 -0.31 -15.43
N ASP A 134 5.38 0.62 -16.38
CA ASP A 134 4.86 0.36 -17.73
C ASP A 134 5.96 -0.20 -18.61
N CYS A 135 5.92 -1.51 -18.84
CA CYS A 135 6.98 -2.25 -19.51
C CYS A 135 6.65 -2.46 -20.99
N TYR A 136 7.62 -2.20 -21.87
CA TYR A 136 7.50 -2.36 -23.31
C TYR A 136 8.76 -2.99 -23.91
N ASP A 137 8.62 -3.54 -25.12
CA ASP A 137 9.76 -4.02 -25.88
C ASP A 137 10.75 -2.88 -26.21
N GLY A 138 12.03 -3.10 -25.93
CA GLY A 138 13.13 -2.30 -26.46
C GLY A 138 13.70 -2.87 -27.75
N ASP A 139 14.22 -1.99 -28.60
CA ASP A 139 14.73 -2.35 -29.93
C ASP A 139 16.00 -3.23 -29.87
N ASP A 140 16.74 -3.19 -28.77
CA ASP A 140 17.92 -4.01 -28.49
C ASP A 140 17.59 -5.36 -27.85
N GLY A 141 16.31 -5.74 -27.80
CA GLY A 141 15.83 -6.96 -27.16
C GLY A 141 15.81 -6.89 -25.63
N GLN A 142 16.01 -5.72 -25.04
CA GLN A 142 15.92 -5.50 -23.59
C GLN A 142 14.65 -4.73 -23.22
N PRO A 143 13.93 -5.14 -22.16
CA PRO A 143 12.69 -4.46 -21.76
C PRO A 143 12.97 -3.03 -21.31
N ILE A 144 12.10 -2.12 -21.74
CA ILE A 144 12.16 -0.69 -21.41
C ILE A 144 10.90 -0.25 -20.66
N VAL A 145 11.01 0.85 -19.94
CA VAL A 145 9.91 1.56 -19.30
C VAL A 145 9.63 2.84 -20.07
N LYS A 146 8.39 3.00 -20.53
CA LYS A 146 7.92 4.20 -21.25
C LYS A 146 6.43 4.42 -21.03
N HIS A 147 5.98 5.67 -21.16
CA HIS A 147 4.57 6.00 -21.18
C HIS A 147 4.04 6.05 -22.61
N ARG A 148 2.87 5.45 -22.84
CA ARG A 148 2.30 5.17 -24.17
C ARG A 148 2.03 6.41 -25.02
N TYR A 149 1.88 7.58 -24.40
CA TYR A 149 1.37 8.80 -25.06
C TYR A 149 2.24 10.05 -24.85
N THR A 150 3.54 9.90 -24.57
CA THR A 150 4.44 11.05 -24.30
C THR A 150 5.77 10.94 -25.04
N PHE A 151 6.40 12.08 -25.37
CA PHE A 151 7.73 12.21 -26.01
C PHE A 151 8.92 11.91 -25.08
N VAL A 152 8.69 11.09 -24.07
CA VAL A 152 9.62 10.87 -22.97
C VAL A 152 10.64 9.82 -23.35
N LYS A 153 11.92 10.07 -23.03
CA LYS A 153 13.00 9.09 -23.23
C LYS A 153 12.74 7.86 -22.38
N SER A 154 12.70 6.69 -23.02
CA SER A 154 12.56 5.42 -22.31
C SER A 154 13.77 5.14 -21.40
N CYS A 155 13.52 4.38 -20.34
CA CYS A 155 14.57 3.87 -19.44
C CYS A 155 14.62 2.35 -19.53
N ARG A 156 15.79 1.72 -19.32
CA ARG A 156 15.86 0.26 -19.24
C ARG A 156 15.17 -0.24 -17.97
N PHE A 157 14.38 -1.31 -18.09
CA PHE A 157 13.71 -1.94 -16.95
C PHE A 157 14.72 -2.39 -15.88
N GLU A 158 15.82 -3.02 -16.29
CA GLU A 158 16.90 -3.41 -15.37
C GLU A 158 17.44 -2.24 -14.56
N SER A 159 17.70 -1.10 -15.24
CA SER A 159 18.19 0.11 -14.59
C SER A 159 17.21 0.63 -13.54
N ILE A 160 15.90 0.59 -13.80
CA ILE A 160 14.87 0.96 -12.82
C ILE A 160 14.93 0.03 -11.60
N ILE A 161 14.91 -1.29 -11.82
CA ILE A 161 14.89 -2.26 -10.71
C ILE A 161 16.16 -2.14 -9.84
N ARG A 162 17.35 -2.02 -10.44
CA ARG A 162 18.61 -1.80 -9.71
C ARG A 162 18.60 -0.49 -8.91
N PHE A 163 18.00 0.55 -9.48
CA PHE A 163 17.98 1.88 -8.86
C PHE A 163 17.05 1.96 -7.65
N ILE A 164 15.94 1.23 -7.66
CA ILE A 164 14.96 1.25 -6.57
C ILE A 164 15.26 0.26 -5.46
N GLU A 165 15.98 -0.84 -5.76
CA GLU A 165 16.28 -1.93 -4.83
C GLU A 165 16.77 -1.44 -3.45
N PRO A 166 17.76 -0.52 -3.35
CA PRO A 166 18.27 -0.07 -2.05
C PRO A 166 17.28 0.75 -1.23
N ASN A 167 16.18 1.21 -1.83
CA ASN A 167 15.17 2.06 -1.19
C ASN A 167 13.87 1.32 -0.86
N LEU A 168 13.67 0.08 -1.32
CA LEU A 168 12.42 -0.68 -1.16
C LEU A 168 11.94 -0.71 0.30
N PHE A 169 12.87 -0.94 1.24
CA PHE A 169 12.53 -1.13 2.66
C PHE A 169 13.14 -0.07 3.60
N LYS A 170 13.68 1.03 3.05
CA LYS A 170 14.40 2.05 3.83
C LYS A 170 13.51 2.79 4.84
N THR A 171 12.26 3.02 4.48
CA THR A 171 11.29 3.80 5.28
C THR A 171 10.23 2.94 5.95
N SER A 172 10.08 1.68 5.52
CA SER A 172 9.12 0.73 6.05
C SER A 172 9.58 -0.70 5.75
N PRO A 173 9.52 -1.63 6.72
CA PRO A 173 9.90 -3.03 6.51
C PRO A 173 8.82 -3.84 5.78
N TYR A 174 7.60 -3.30 5.65
CA TYR A 174 6.46 -4.00 5.06
C TYR A 174 6.59 -4.15 3.54
N PRO A 175 5.89 -5.13 2.93
CA PRO A 175 6.09 -5.52 1.54
C PRO A 175 5.93 -4.37 0.55
N VAL A 176 6.66 -4.46 -0.57
CA VAL A 176 6.51 -3.58 -1.72
C VAL A 176 5.89 -4.35 -2.88
N ILE A 177 4.90 -3.76 -3.55
CA ILE A 177 4.25 -4.28 -4.74
C ILE A 177 4.82 -3.56 -5.97
N LEU A 178 5.36 -4.33 -6.91
CA LEU A 178 5.67 -3.85 -8.26
C LEU A 178 4.49 -4.18 -9.17
N ASP A 179 3.75 -3.16 -9.57
CA ASP A 179 2.59 -3.28 -10.45
C ASP A 179 3.03 -3.13 -11.90
N LEU A 180 3.13 -4.25 -12.61
CA LEU A 180 3.69 -4.28 -13.97
C LEU A 180 2.58 -4.17 -15.01
N GLU A 181 2.56 -3.06 -15.75
CA GLU A 181 1.75 -2.95 -16.97
C GLU A 181 2.56 -3.49 -18.14
N ASN A 182 2.33 -4.75 -18.48
CA ASN A 182 3.19 -5.51 -19.39
C ASN A 182 2.72 -5.46 -20.86
N HIS A 183 3.50 -4.80 -21.71
CA HIS A 183 3.34 -4.73 -23.16
C HIS A 183 4.51 -5.38 -23.92
N CYS A 184 5.32 -6.19 -23.24
CA CYS A 184 6.50 -6.84 -23.81
C CYS A 184 6.15 -8.14 -24.56
N SER A 185 6.87 -8.43 -25.63
CA SER A 185 6.93 -9.75 -26.26
C SER A 185 7.37 -10.84 -25.26
N ILE A 186 7.04 -12.11 -25.56
CA ILE A 186 7.42 -13.28 -24.75
C ILE A 186 8.93 -13.28 -24.46
N GLY A 187 9.77 -13.01 -25.47
CA GLY A 187 11.22 -12.98 -25.30
C GLY A 187 11.69 -11.96 -24.26
N GLN A 188 11.11 -10.75 -24.28
CA GLN A 188 11.47 -9.71 -23.31
C GLN A 188 10.78 -9.88 -21.96
N GLN A 189 9.63 -10.57 -21.90
CA GLN A 189 9.03 -11.01 -20.64
C GLN A 189 9.94 -11.99 -19.87
N ILE A 190 10.60 -12.92 -20.58
CA ILE A 190 11.60 -13.81 -19.98
C ILE A 190 12.74 -12.99 -19.39
N GLN A 191 13.21 -11.97 -20.12
CA GLN A 191 14.24 -11.06 -19.62
C GLN A 191 13.77 -10.30 -18.37
N MET A 192 12.53 -9.79 -18.35
CA MET A 192 11.97 -9.15 -17.15
C MET A 192 11.98 -10.07 -15.94
N ALA A 193 11.56 -11.33 -16.10
CA ALA A 193 11.56 -12.31 -15.03
C ALA A 193 12.98 -12.60 -14.52
N GLN A 194 13.96 -12.73 -15.42
CA GLN A 194 15.36 -12.94 -15.08
C GLN A 194 15.96 -11.75 -14.33
N ILE A 195 15.70 -10.53 -14.80
CA ILE A 195 16.11 -9.28 -14.16
C ILE A 195 15.57 -9.19 -12.73
N LEU A 196 14.27 -9.46 -12.55
CA LEU A 196 13.64 -9.46 -11.22
C LEU A 196 14.27 -10.49 -10.30
N LYS A 197 14.41 -11.75 -10.76
CA LYS A 197 15.02 -12.84 -9.98
C LYS A 197 16.48 -12.53 -9.62
N GLN A 198 17.25 -11.93 -10.53
CA GLN A 198 18.66 -11.62 -10.33
C GLN A 198 18.89 -10.45 -9.36
N ILE A 199 18.07 -9.40 -9.43
CA ILE A 199 18.30 -8.18 -8.61
C ILE A 199 17.63 -8.29 -7.23
N LEU A 200 16.42 -8.85 -7.19
CA LEU A 200 15.64 -8.91 -5.96
C LEU A 200 15.92 -10.16 -5.14
N GLU A 201 16.46 -11.21 -5.76
CA GLU A 201 16.94 -12.42 -5.10
C GLU A 201 15.91 -12.99 -4.09
N ASP A 202 16.29 -13.17 -2.83
CA ASP A 202 15.46 -13.70 -1.76
C ASP A 202 14.29 -12.79 -1.36
N ARG A 203 14.37 -11.49 -1.71
CA ARG A 203 13.28 -10.53 -1.47
C ARG A 203 12.11 -10.79 -2.40
N LEU A 204 12.31 -11.36 -3.59
CA LEU A 204 11.24 -11.64 -4.54
C LEU A 204 10.42 -12.87 -4.11
N ILE A 205 9.10 -12.73 -4.09
CA ILE A 205 8.21 -13.87 -3.88
C ILE A 205 8.05 -14.64 -5.20
N ILE A 206 8.31 -15.95 -5.15
CA ILE A 206 8.17 -16.88 -6.28
C ILE A 206 7.34 -18.12 -5.90
N GLU A 207 6.63 -18.70 -6.86
CA GLU A 207 5.62 -19.76 -6.62
C GLU A 207 6.21 -21.02 -5.97
N SER A 208 7.48 -21.35 -6.24
CA SER A 208 8.18 -22.49 -5.63
C SER A 208 8.46 -22.33 -4.13
N SER A 209 8.37 -21.11 -3.60
CA SER A 209 8.57 -20.80 -2.17
C SER A 209 7.26 -20.74 -1.37
N SER A 210 6.11 -20.67 -2.04
CA SER A 210 4.79 -20.64 -1.41
C SER A 210 4.14 -22.03 -1.41
N ALA A 211 4.06 -22.66 -0.24
CA ALA A 211 3.14 -23.78 -0.02
C ALA A 211 1.73 -23.40 -0.51
N LYS A 212 1.03 -24.34 -1.17
CA LYS A 212 -0.35 -24.24 -1.71
C LYS A 212 -1.03 -22.91 -1.39
N VAL A 213 -1.17 -22.04 -2.39
CA VAL A 213 -1.79 -20.71 -2.24
C VAL A 213 -3.07 -20.85 -1.41
N SER A 214 -2.96 -20.41 -0.15
CA SER A 214 -4.04 -20.49 0.83
C SER A 214 -5.23 -19.69 0.33
N CYS A 215 -6.43 -19.99 0.81
CA CYS A 215 -7.62 -19.16 0.57
C CYS A 215 -7.53 -17.76 1.21
N VAL A 216 -6.43 -17.46 1.91
CA VAL A 216 -6.18 -16.21 2.64
C VAL A 216 -4.81 -15.66 2.24
N LEU A 217 -4.74 -14.34 1.99
CA LEU A 217 -3.47 -13.67 1.73
C LEU A 217 -2.59 -13.66 2.99
N PRO A 218 -1.26 -13.80 2.86
CA PRO A 218 -0.34 -13.63 3.99
C PRO A 218 -0.43 -12.21 4.57
N SER A 219 -0.04 -12.06 5.83
CA SER A 219 -0.09 -10.76 6.50
C SER A 219 1.08 -9.86 6.08
N PRO A 220 0.96 -8.52 6.22
CA PRO A 220 2.11 -7.63 6.07
C PRO A 220 3.31 -8.03 6.94
N GLU A 221 3.06 -8.58 8.14
CA GLU A 221 4.10 -9.07 9.05
C GLU A 221 4.87 -10.27 8.45
N ASP A 222 4.16 -11.25 7.88
CA ASP A 222 4.77 -12.41 7.20
C ASP A 222 5.58 -12.02 5.96
N LEU A 223 5.20 -10.90 5.34
CA LEU A 223 5.75 -10.40 4.09
C LEU A 223 6.81 -9.30 4.27
N LYS A 224 7.34 -9.12 5.48
CA LYS A 224 8.42 -8.14 5.72
C LYS A 224 9.62 -8.40 4.81
N TYR A 225 10.14 -7.32 4.24
CA TYR A 225 11.27 -7.32 3.31
C TYR A 225 11.03 -8.14 2.03
N LYS A 226 9.77 -8.39 1.68
CA LYS A 226 9.39 -9.08 0.44
C LYS A 226 8.85 -8.13 -0.62
N VAL A 227 9.09 -8.50 -1.87
CA VAL A 227 8.59 -7.84 -3.07
C VAL A 227 7.57 -8.75 -3.74
N ILE A 228 6.37 -8.22 -3.95
CA ILE A 228 5.28 -8.88 -4.67
C ILE A 228 5.22 -8.28 -6.06
N VAL A 229 5.05 -9.11 -7.08
CA VAL A 229 4.83 -8.63 -8.44
C VAL A 229 3.36 -8.84 -8.80
N ARG A 230 2.69 -7.73 -9.15
CA ARG A 230 1.31 -7.72 -9.62
C ARG A 230 1.30 -7.64 -11.15
N GLY A 231 0.44 -8.42 -11.78
CA GLY A 231 0.30 -8.47 -13.23
C GLY A 231 -0.62 -9.60 -13.68
N ILE A 232 -0.77 -9.77 -14.99
CA ILE A 232 -1.70 -10.75 -15.56
C ILE A 232 -1.07 -12.14 -15.50
N LYS A 233 -1.74 -13.11 -14.87
CA LYS A 233 -1.40 -14.54 -14.95
C LYS A 233 -2.37 -15.21 -15.91
N ILE A 234 -1.88 -15.81 -16.99
CA ILE A 234 -2.70 -16.65 -17.85
C ILE A 234 -2.71 -18.05 -17.25
N PRO A 235 -3.88 -18.67 -17.01
CA PRO A 235 -3.94 -20.06 -16.60
C PRO A 235 -3.27 -20.90 -17.69
N ILE A 236 -2.26 -21.69 -17.32
CA ILE A 236 -1.72 -22.72 -18.21
C ILE A 236 -2.86 -23.71 -18.43
N SER A 237 -3.63 -23.52 -19.49
CA SER A 237 -4.53 -24.56 -19.95
C SER A 237 -3.64 -25.76 -20.23
N THR A 238 -3.92 -26.88 -19.55
CA THR A 238 -3.37 -28.19 -19.87
C THR A 238 -3.34 -28.33 -21.39
N THR A 239 -2.15 -28.33 -21.97
CA THR A 239 -1.88 -28.63 -23.36
C THR A 239 -2.27 -30.09 -23.63
N SER A 240 -3.57 -30.34 -23.73
CA SER A 240 -4.09 -31.45 -24.49
C SER A 240 -4.44 -30.90 -25.88
N PRO A 241 -3.79 -31.38 -26.96
CA PRO A 241 -4.09 -30.92 -28.30
C PRO A 241 -5.45 -31.49 -28.70
N LYS A 242 -6.49 -30.66 -28.71
CA LYS A 242 -7.70 -30.94 -29.48
C LYS A 242 -7.92 -29.80 -30.46
N LEU A 243 -7.47 -30.09 -31.68
CA LEU A 243 -7.86 -29.40 -32.90
C LEU A 243 -9.38 -29.30 -33.01
N SER A 244 -9.82 -28.13 -33.50
CA SER A 244 -11.03 -27.88 -34.30
C SER A 244 -12.40 -28.28 -33.72
N GLN A 245 -13.22 -27.29 -33.39
CA GLN A 245 -14.40 -26.93 -34.21
C GLN A 245 -15.14 -25.69 -33.65
N GLN A 246 -15.32 -24.73 -34.57
CA GLN A 246 -16.44 -23.79 -34.77
C GLN A 246 -16.91 -22.82 -33.67
N GLN A 247 -16.97 -21.57 -34.13
CA GLN A 247 -17.56 -20.38 -33.53
C GLN A 247 -19.08 -20.53 -33.34
N GLU A 248 -19.58 -20.06 -32.20
CA GLU A 248 -20.82 -19.27 -32.18
C GLU A 248 -20.54 -17.95 -31.43
N ILE A 249 -20.85 -16.87 -32.13
CA ILE A 249 -20.56 -15.48 -31.76
C ILE A 249 -21.80 -14.94 -31.05
N ASP A 250 -21.72 -14.71 -29.74
CA ASP A 250 -22.67 -13.83 -29.06
C ASP A 250 -22.24 -12.36 -29.23
N GLN A 251 -22.85 -11.71 -30.22
CA GLN A 251 -22.77 -10.28 -30.46
C GLN A 251 -23.55 -9.55 -29.36
N ASN A 252 -22.95 -9.21 -28.20
CA ASN A 252 -23.44 -8.14 -27.30
C ASN A 252 -22.53 -7.80 -26.10
N ASN A 253 -21.19 -7.79 -26.25
CA ASN A 253 -20.31 -7.14 -25.28
C ASN A 253 -19.09 -6.53 -25.96
N SER A 254 -19.24 -5.28 -26.40
CA SER A 254 -18.17 -4.45 -26.94
C SER A 254 -17.22 -3.96 -25.84
N VAL A 255 -16.46 -4.85 -25.19
CA VAL A 255 -15.21 -4.54 -24.47
C VAL A 255 -14.29 -5.78 -24.49
N LEU A 256 -13.98 -6.29 -25.68
CA LEU A 256 -12.78 -7.14 -25.88
C LEU A 256 -11.65 -6.20 -26.27
N ASN A 257 -10.95 -5.66 -25.26
CA ASN A 257 -9.82 -4.79 -25.48
C ASN A 257 -8.68 -5.58 -26.15
N ARG A 258 -8.25 -5.02 -27.27
CA ARG A 258 -7.15 -5.45 -28.13
C ARG A 258 -5.84 -5.32 -27.36
N HIS A 259 -5.22 -6.44 -26.98
CA HIS A 259 -3.79 -6.74 -26.83
C HIS A 259 -3.64 -7.96 -25.90
N ASN A 260 -3.94 -9.15 -26.42
CA ASN A 260 -3.57 -10.38 -25.72
C ASN A 260 -2.08 -10.61 -25.90
N THR A 261 -1.27 -9.89 -25.12
CA THR A 261 0.14 -10.21 -24.93
C THR A 261 0.17 -11.56 -24.22
N ILE A 262 0.56 -12.62 -24.92
CA ILE A 262 0.71 -13.95 -24.32
C ILE A 262 1.72 -13.82 -23.18
N VAL A 263 1.32 -14.18 -21.97
CA VAL A 263 2.19 -14.15 -20.79
C VAL A 263 3.02 -15.41 -20.75
N ASP A 264 4.34 -15.25 -20.63
CA ASP A 264 5.25 -16.37 -20.58
C ASP A 264 5.24 -17.09 -19.21
N HIS A 265 5.55 -18.39 -19.23
CA HIS A 265 5.66 -19.21 -18.02
C HIS A 265 6.70 -18.68 -17.00
N TYR A 266 7.79 -18.05 -17.44
CA TYR A 266 8.79 -17.49 -16.53
C TYR A 266 8.28 -16.31 -15.70
N LEU A 267 7.38 -15.49 -16.24
CA LEU A 267 6.68 -14.44 -15.46
C LEU A 267 5.56 -15.02 -14.60
N THR A 268 4.98 -16.14 -15.03
CA THR A 268 3.92 -16.85 -14.29
C THR A 268 4.39 -17.29 -12.90
N ASP A 269 5.65 -17.70 -12.76
CA ASP A 269 6.29 -18.04 -11.47
C ASP A 269 6.39 -16.85 -10.50
N VAL A 270 6.41 -15.63 -11.04
CA VAL A 270 6.62 -14.39 -10.28
C VAL A 270 5.27 -13.74 -9.89
N TYR A 271 4.22 -13.97 -10.69
CA TYR A 271 2.84 -13.56 -10.38
C TYR A 271 2.17 -14.51 -9.37
N VAL A 272 2.76 -14.61 -8.17
CA VAL A 272 2.28 -15.48 -7.09
C VAL A 272 1.00 -14.93 -6.48
N TYR A 273 1.07 -13.69 -5.99
CA TYR A 273 -0.04 -12.96 -5.40
C TYR A 273 -0.43 -11.79 -6.29
N LEU A 274 -1.67 -11.31 -6.16
CA LEU A 274 -2.19 -10.13 -6.87
C LEU A 274 -2.21 -10.33 -8.39
N GLN A 275 -2.80 -11.43 -8.83
CA GLN A 275 -3.03 -11.69 -10.25
C GLN A 275 -4.11 -10.75 -10.76
N ASN A 276 -3.77 -9.88 -11.70
CA ASN A 276 -4.69 -8.91 -12.27
C ASN A 276 -5.80 -9.61 -13.05
N VAL A 277 -7.05 -9.31 -12.70
CA VAL A 277 -8.27 -9.86 -13.33
C VAL A 277 -9.24 -8.73 -13.64
N PRO A 278 -10.12 -8.87 -14.64
CA PRO A 278 -11.13 -7.84 -14.90
C PRO A 278 -12.04 -7.65 -13.68
N TYR A 279 -12.53 -6.43 -13.43
CA TYR A 279 -13.56 -6.27 -12.43
C TYR A 279 -14.88 -6.93 -12.86
N ARG A 280 -15.52 -7.62 -11.92
CA ARG A 280 -16.86 -8.21 -12.06
C ARG A 280 -17.61 -7.96 -10.76
N LYS A 281 -18.94 -7.86 -10.83
CA LYS A 281 -19.80 -7.69 -9.65
C LYS A 281 -19.58 -8.80 -8.63
N TYR A 282 -19.87 -8.51 -7.36
CA TYR A 282 -19.58 -9.40 -6.25
C TYR A 282 -20.14 -10.81 -6.41
N GLU A 283 -21.34 -10.98 -6.97
CA GLU A 283 -21.96 -12.29 -7.18
C GLU A 283 -21.11 -13.23 -8.05
N TYR A 284 -20.48 -12.67 -9.09
CA TYR A 284 -19.56 -13.38 -9.96
C TYR A 284 -18.20 -13.56 -9.27
N ALA A 285 -17.62 -12.48 -8.74
CA ALA A 285 -16.31 -12.51 -8.09
C ALA A 285 -16.30 -13.48 -6.89
N ASN A 286 -17.40 -13.61 -6.17
CA ASN A 286 -17.50 -14.53 -5.04
C ASN A 286 -17.41 -16.01 -5.47
N LYS A 287 -17.86 -16.35 -6.67
CA LYS A 287 -17.79 -17.72 -7.20
C LYS A 287 -16.47 -18.04 -7.91
N HIS A 288 -15.89 -17.04 -8.57
CA HIS A 288 -14.79 -17.27 -9.51
C HIS A 288 -13.45 -16.70 -9.06
N TYR A 289 -13.44 -15.75 -8.11
CA TYR A 289 -12.20 -15.15 -7.64
C TYR A 289 -11.71 -15.75 -6.35
N PHE A 290 -10.40 -15.82 -6.22
CA PHE A 290 -9.68 -16.21 -5.01
C PHE A 290 -9.01 -14.99 -4.40
N CYS A 291 -8.51 -15.12 -3.18
CA CYS A 291 -7.89 -14.02 -2.44
C CYS A 291 -6.66 -13.43 -3.14
N TYR A 292 -5.97 -14.24 -3.96
CA TYR A 292 -4.80 -13.84 -4.72
C TYR A 292 -5.12 -13.15 -6.05
N HIS A 293 -6.39 -13.08 -6.48
CA HIS A 293 -6.77 -12.23 -7.59
C HIS A 293 -6.82 -10.75 -7.15
N SER A 294 -6.61 -9.83 -8.08
CA SER A 294 -6.63 -8.39 -7.77
C SER A 294 -7.20 -7.57 -8.93
N PRO A 295 -8.52 -7.28 -8.94
CA PRO A 295 -9.11 -6.45 -9.96
C PRO A 295 -8.70 -4.98 -9.86
N SER A 296 -8.66 -4.31 -11.01
CA SER A 296 -8.53 -2.85 -11.12
C SER A 296 -9.85 -2.19 -11.50
N LEU A 297 -10.08 -0.98 -11.02
CA LEU A 297 -11.16 -0.09 -11.45
C LEU A 297 -10.62 1.30 -11.74
N SER A 298 -11.08 1.92 -12.82
CA SER A 298 -10.85 3.36 -13.03
C SER A 298 -11.68 4.19 -12.03
N GLU A 299 -11.31 5.46 -11.83
CA GLU A 299 -12.04 6.36 -10.94
C GLU A 299 -13.52 6.47 -11.33
N ARG A 300 -13.84 6.60 -12.62
CA ARG A 300 -15.21 6.61 -13.14
C ARG A 300 -15.94 5.30 -12.84
N GLU A 301 -15.32 4.15 -13.09
CA GLU A 301 -15.95 2.86 -12.84
C GLU A 301 -16.23 2.65 -11.35
N LEU A 302 -15.28 3.04 -10.48
CA LEU A 302 -15.45 2.98 -9.02
C LEU A 302 -16.60 3.86 -8.55
N LYS A 303 -16.75 5.08 -9.09
CA LYS A 303 -17.88 5.98 -8.78
C LYS A 303 -19.22 5.36 -9.20
N GLN A 304 -19.24 4.64 -10.32
CA GLN A 304 -20.45 3.95 -10.78
C GLN A 304 -20.79 2.74 -9.90
N VAL A 305 -19.80 1.92 -9.57
CA VAL A 305 -19.96 0.72 -8.75
C VAL A 305 -20.36 1.09 -7.32
N SER A 306 -19.72 2.10 -6.71
CA SER A 306 -20.05 2.54 -5.35
C SER A 306 -21.48 3.07 -5.20
N ARG A 307 -22.08 3.58 -6.28
CA ARG A 307 -23.50 4.00 -6.30
C ARG A 307 -24.46 2.85 -6.54
N SER A 308 -24.06 1.86 -7.34
CA SER A 308 -24.96 0.77 -7.78
C SER A 308 -24.92 -0.46 -6.88
N ASP A 309 -23.75 -0.80 -6.32
CA ASP A 309 -23.54 -1.96 -5.44
C ASP A 309 -22.44 -1.68 -4.39
N PRO A 310 -22.67 -0.77 -3.43
CA PRO A 310 -21.67 -0.43 -2.40
C PRO A 310 -21.35 -1.61 -1.48
N ILE A 311 -22.35 -2.44 -1.17
CA ILE A 311 -22.18 -3.59 -0.27
C ILE A 311 -21.38 -4.70 -0.96
N GLY A 312 -21.67 -4.99 -2.23
CA GLY A 312 -20.89 -5.95 -3.01
C GLY A 312 -19.44 -5.53 -3.14
N LEU A 313 -19.17 -4.23 -3.36
CA LEU A 313 -17.81 -3.69 -3.40
C LEU A 313 -17.07 -3.94 -2.08
N ILE A 314 -17.68 -3.63 -0.93
CA ILE A 314 -17.06 -3.88 0.41
C ILE A 314 -16.78 -5.37 0.63
N LYS A 315 -17.74 -6.24 0.29
CA LYS A 315 -17.54 -7.70 0.42
C LYS A 315 -16.44 -8.22 -0.50
N GLN A 316 -16.29 -7.62 -1.68
CA GLN A 316 -15.22 -7.98 -2.61
C GLN A 316 -13.86 -7.56 -2.08
N THR A 317 -13.73 -6.36 -1.47
CA THR A 317 -12.46 -5.92 -0.86
C THR A 317 -12.08 -6.76 0.37
N GLN A 318 -13.06 -7.31 1.09
CA GLN A 318 -12.82 -8.29 2.16
C GLN A 318 -12.31 -9.65 1.66
N LYS A 319 -12.47 -9.94 0.36
CA LYS A 319 -12.03 -11.19 -0.25
C LYS A 319 -10.68 -11.05 -0.96
N CYS A 320 -10.49 -9.97 -1.69
CA CYS A 320 -9.32 -9.75 -2.54
C CYS A 320 -8.96 -8.26 -2.61
N LEU A 321 -7.69 -7.96 -2.89
CA LEU A 321 -7.21 -6.58 -3.06
C LEU A 321 -7.74 -5.95 -4.34
N LEU A 322 -8.36 -4.78 -4.22
CA LEU A 322 -8.85 -4.00 -5.35
C LEU A 322 -7.97 -2.76 -5.56
N ARG A 323 -7.47 -2.57 -6.78
CA ARG A 323 -6.73 -1.36 -7.17
C ARG A 323 -7.68 -0.33 -7.78
N MET A 324 -7.47 0.93 -7.45
CA MET A 324 -8.08 2.05 -8.18
C MET A 324 -7.00 2.88 -8.88
N TYR A 325 -7.34 3.48 -10.01
CA TYR A 325 -6.46 4.40 -10.74
C TYR A 325 -7.24 5.59 -11.33
N PRO A 326 -6.60 6.76 -11.51
CA PRO A 326 -7.23 7.92 -12.14
C PRO A 326 -7.69 7.60 -13.55
N ASP A 327 -8.78 8.23 -13.99
CA ASP A 327 -9.16 8.18 -15.40
C ASP A 327 -8.09 8.91 -16.25
N GLY A 328 -7.84 8.40 -17.46
CA GLY A 328 -7.03 9.11 -18.45
C GLY A 328 -7.73 10.42 -18.87
N LEU A 329 -6.93 11.45 -19.18
CA LEU A 329 -7.42 12.74 -19.69
C LEU A 329 -8.10 12.60 -21.06
#